data_AF-A0A9E6AX52-F1
#
_entry.id   AF-A0A9E6AX52-F1
#
_cell.length_a   1.000
_cell.length_b   1.000
_cell.length_c   1.000
_cell.angle_alpha   90.00
_cell.angle_beta   90.00
_cell.angle_gamma   90.00
#
_symmetry.space_group_name_H-M   'P 1'
#
loop_
_entity.id
_entity.type
_entity.pdbx_description
1 polymer ?
#
loop_
_entity_poly.entity_id
_entity_poly.type
_entity_poly.pdbx_seq_one_letter_code
_entity_poly.pdbx_strand_id
1 'polypeptide(L)'
;VTGKGSTFKIKIPLTLAIVSALIVGIGEERFAIPQLAVVELVRAHGDSEHRIEKINNSRVLRLRNKLLPLVRLDDILKIEKIEAPSDEDAVSATAEDDLQENGFIVVIQVGPQTFGIVVDRVYDTEEIVVKPKSNLLRNIDMFSGNTILGDGSVIMIIDPNGMANQISNDMGTSAEEVEVEEKKEKYSEQTTSLLLFKAGGNQPKAVPLSLVTRLEEINIADIEPSAGRDLVQYRGQLMPLLYVEGHKEMRKSGRQPVLVFSDDDRSMGLVVDEILDIIDTSLDIEINVPQPGILGSALIRGQATEIMDVGYYLPQAFDDWFERREQGDAFKQKRLLLVDDSAFFRNMLSPVLSAAGYDVITAIDPIEALKILRGEPDAFDIIVSDIEMPNMNGFEFAETLNKDNKLKDLPIVALSSHISPGAIKRGREVGFYDYVAKFDREGLVTALQETLETEGEAA
;
A
#
# COMPACT_ATOMS: atom_id res chain seq x y z
N VAL A 1 -28.86 27.64 43.34
CA VAL A 1 -29.99 28.52 43.72
C VAL A 1 -31.02 28.45 42.61
N THR A 2 -32.23 27.99 42.91
CA THR A 2 -33.33 27.92 41.94
C THR A 2 -33.51 29.29 41.29
N GLY A 3 -33.53 29.35 39.95
CA GLY A 3 -33.65 30.60 39.19
C GLY A 3 -32.35 31.37 38.90
N LYS A 4 -31.17 30.89 39.33
CA LYS A 4 -29.86 31.53 38.98
C LYS A 4 -29.18 30.99 37.71
N GLY A 5 -29.83 30.07 37.00
CA GLY A 5 -29.28 29.42 35.81
C GLY A 5 -28.16 28.42 36.13
N SER A 6 -27.76 27.66 35.11
CA SER A 6 -26.67 26.67 35.17
C SER A 6 -25.72 26.91 34.00
N THR A 7 -24.42 26.75 34.23
CA THR A 7 -23.41 26.78 33.18
C THR A 7 -22.84 25.38 33.00
N PHE A 8 -22.93 24.85 31.78
CA PHE A 8 -22.31 23.59 31.40
C PHE A 8 -21.13 23.89 30.48
N LYS A 9 -20.00 23.22 30.73
CA LYS A 9 -18.88 23.17 29.77
C LYS A 9 -18.91 21.79 29.11
N ILE A 10 -19.20 21.77 27.82
CA ILE A 10 -19.15 20.57 26.99
C ILE A 10 -17.88 20.66 26.16
N LYS A 11 -17.01 19.66 26.26
CA LYS A 11 -15.81 19.54 25.43
C LYS A 11 -16.13 18.53 24.33
N ILE A 12 -16.33 19.02 23.11
CA ILE A 12 -16.53 18.19 21.92
C ILE A 12 -15.17 18.07 21.22
N PRO A 13 -14.60 16.86 21.04
CA PRO A 13 -13.39 16.69 20.25
C PRO A 13 -13.64 17.15 18.80
N LEU A 14 -12.68 17.88 18.21
CA LEU A 14 -12.80 18.46 16.86
C LEU A 14 -12.90 17.39 15.77
N THR A 15 -12.40 16.18 16.04
CA THR A 15 -12.47 15.03 15.16
C THR A 15 -12.86 13.79 15.98
N LEU A 16 -13.83 13.05 15.46
CA LEU A 16 -14.14 11.71 15.92
C LEU A 16 -13.46 10.76 14.92
N ALA A 17 -12.35 10.13 15.30
CA ALA A 17 -11.72 9.14 14.45
C ALA A 17 -12.54 7.85 14.53
N ILE A 18 -13.30 7.56 13.48
CA ILE A 18 -14.00 6.29 13.30
C ILE A 18 -13.10 5.41 12.44
N VAL A 19 -12.81 4.21 12.93
CA VAL A 19 -11.94 3.25 12.24
C VAL A 19 -12.65 1.91 12.22
N SER A 20 -12.58 1.21 11.08
CA SER A 20 -13.01 -0.17 10.99
C SER A 20 -11.96 -1.07 11.65
N ALA A 21 -12.37 -1.87 12.63
CA ALA A 21 -11.47 -2.74 13.38
C ALA A 21 -12.01 -4.16 13.49
N LEU A 22 -11.11 -5.13 13.33
CA LEU A 22 -11.39 -6.53 13.61
C LEU A 22 -11.35 -6.76 15.13
N ILE A 23 -12.45 -7.26 15.69
CA ILE A 23 -12.50 -7.58 17.12
C ILE A 23 -11.96 -9.00 17.33
N VAL A 24 -10.98 -9.15 18.21
CA VAL A 24 -10.33 -10.43 18.52
C VAL A 24 -10.34 -10.68 20.02
N GLY A 25 -10.28 -11.96 20.41
CA GLY A 25 -10.33 -12.38 21.80
C GLY A 25 -9.13 -13.23 22.21
N ILE A 26 -8.67 -13.02 23.43
CA ILE A 26 -7.75 -13.91 24.13
C ILE A 26 -8.23 -14.12 25.57
N GLY A 27 -8.47 -15.37 25.94
CA GLY A 27 -9.22 -15.70 27.15
C GLY A 27 -10.57 -14.98 27.20
N GLU A 28 -10.78 -14.21 28.27
CA GLU A 28 -11.97 -13.39 28.49
C GLU A 28 -11.83 -11.95 27.96
N GLU A 29 -10.62 -11.55 27.55
CA GLU A 29 -10.32 -10.19 27.11
C GLU A 29 -10.56 -10.02 25.61
N ARG A 30 -11.00 -8.82 25.22
CA ARG A 30 -11.23 -8.43 23.82
C ARG A 30 -10.34 -7.27 23.42
N PHE A 31 -9.87 -7.31 22.18
CA PHE A 31 -9.01 -6.29 21.59
C PHE A 31 -9.51 -5.92 20.19
N ALA A 32 -9.20 -4.71 19.75
CA ALA A 32 -9.49 -4.24 18.41
C ALA A 32 -8.18 -4.15 17.61
N ILE A 33 -8.14 -4.73 16.41
CA ILE A 33 -7.03 -4.58 15.47
C ILE A 33 -7.54 -3.74 14.28
N PRO A 34 -6.89 -2.61 13.93
CA PRO A 34 -7.28 -1.83 12.76
C PRO A 34 -7.34 -2.72 11.51
N GLN A 35 -8.49 -2.76 10.83
CA GLN A 35 -8.70 -3.69 9.71
C GLN A 35 -7.72 -3.44 8.57
N LEU A 36 -7.31 -2.17 8.38
CA LEU A 36 -6.33 -1.77 7.35
C LEU A 36 -4.99 -2.53 7.46
N ALA A 37 -4.59 -2.92 8.67
CA ALA A 37 -3.35 -3.64 8.89
C ALA A 37 -3.51 -5.18 8.74
N VAL A 38 -4.74 -5.68 8.68
CA VAL A 38 -5.04 -7.12 8.57
C VAL A 38 -5.04 -7.52 7.09
N VAL A 39 -4.12 -8.39 6.73
CA VAL A 39 -4.00 -8.93 5.36
C VAL A 39 -4.96 -10.10 5.16
N GLU A 40 -4.90 -11.08 6.06
CA GLU A 40 -5.77 -12.26 6.01
C GLU A 40 -5.91 -12.92 7.39
N LEU A 41 -6.94 -13.76 7.53
CA LEU A 41 -7.17 -14.58 8.71
C LEU A 41 -6.93 -16.04 8.37
N VAL A 42 -5.99 -16.66 9.06
CA VAL A 42 -5.66 -18.07 8.88
C VAL A 42 -6.13 -18.84 10.10
N ARG A 43 -6.81 -19.97 9.90
CA ARG A 43 -7.15 -20.89 10.99
C ARG A 43 -6.00 -21.87 11.19
N ALA A 44 -5.49 -21.97 12.41
CA ALA A 44 -4.56 -23.04 12.76
C ALA A 44 -5.38 -24.31 13.02
N HIS A 45 -5.17 -25.34 12.22
CA HIS A 45 -5.70 -26.69 12.46
C HIS A 45 -4.56 -27.69 12.35
N GLY A 46 -4.50 -28.65 13.26
CA GLY A 46 -3.47 -29.69 13.30
C GLY A 46 -3.39 -30.55 12.03
N ASP A 47 -4.48 -30.63 11.26
CA ASP A 47 -4.60 -31.39 10.00
C ASP A 47 -4.62 -30.49 8.74
N SER A 48 -4.28 -29.20 8.88
CA SER A 48 -4.23 -28.24 7.78
C SER A 48 -2.82 -28.09 7.19
N GLU A 49 -2.70 -27.61 5.94
CA GLU A 49 -1.41 -27.26 5.32
C GLU A 49 -0.65 -26.16 6.10
N HIS A 50 -1.31 -25.49 7.06
CA HIS A 50 -0.79 -24.36 7.83
C HIS A 50 -0.30 -24.79 9.21
N ARG A 51 0.78 -25.60 9.22
CA ARG A 51 1.41 -26.07 10.45
C ARG A 51 2.29 -24.98 11.08
N ILE A 52 2.11 -24.76 12.38
CA ILE A 52 3.01 -23.92 13.18
C ILE A 52 4.28 -24.72 13.49
N GLU A 53 5.42 -24.19 13.08
CA GLU A 53 6.75 -24.73 13.38
C GLU A 53 7.45 -23.85 14.43
N LYS A 54 8.41 -24.41 15.16
CA LYS A 54 9.30 -23.65 16.03
C LYS A 54 10.71 -23.70 15.46
N ILE A 55 11.30 -22.53 15.21
CA ILE A 55 12.69 -22.38 14.77
C ILE A 55 13.39 -21.49 15.78
N ASN A 56 14.49 -21.95 16.38
CA ASN A 56 15.30 -21.19 17.34
C ASN A 56 14.47 -20.43 18.40
N ASN A 57 13.54 -21.15 19.05
CA ASN A 57 12.62 -20.63 20.08
C ASN A 57 11.54 -19.64 19.58
N SER A 58 11.49 -19.36 18.28
CA SER A 58 10.48 -18.52 17.64
C SER A 58 9.43 -19.37 16.93
N ARG A 59 8.15 -19.02 17.09
CA ARG A 59 7.05 -19.69 16.39
C ARG A 59 6.94 -19.10 14.99
N VAL A 60 6.82 -19.95 13.97
CA VAL A 60 6.63 -19.53 12.58
C VAL A 60 5.54 -20.36 11.93
N LEU A 61 4.79 -19.75 11.02
CA LEU A 61 3.85 -20.42 10.14
C LEU A 61 4.43 -20.44 8.75
N ARG A 62 4.44 -21.60 8.08
CA ARG A 62 4.71 -21.62 6.63
C ARG A 62 3.42 -21.29 5.89
N LEU A 63 3.32 -20.07 5.37
CA LEU A 63 2.18 -19.60 4.60
C LEU A 63 2.61 -19.37 3.15
N ARG A 64 2.05 -20.15 2.23
CA ARG A 64 2.36 -20.09 0.78
C ARG A 64 3.88 -20.11 0.49
N ASN A 65 4.61 -21.03 1.13
CA ASN A 65 6.07 -21.18 1.07
C ASN A 65 6.91 -20.03 1.65
N LYS A 66 6.32 -19.06 2.36
CA LYS A 66 7.05 -18.05 3.15
C LYS A 66 6.95 -18.38 4.64
N LEU A 67 8.02 -18.11 5.39
CA LEU A 67 8.00 -18.21 6.84
C LEU A 67 7.42 -16.91 7.42
N LEU A 68 6.27 -17.03 8.08
CA LEU A 68 5.59 -15.95 8.76
C LEU A 68 5.89 -16.06 10.26
N PRO A 69 6.61 -15.10 10.86
CA PRO A 69 6.83 -15.11 12.31
C PRO A 69 5.50 -14.95 13.04
N LEU A 70 5.29 -15.77 14.07
CA LEU A 70 4.09 -15.76 14.90
C LEU A 70 4.40 -15.29 16.31
N VAL A 71 3.53 -14.44 16.82
CA VAL A 71 3.51 -14.05 18.21
C VAL A 71 2.14 -14.29 18.79
N ARG A 72 2.07 -14.79 20.03
CA ARG A 72 0.78 -14.85 20.72
C ARG A 72 0.51 -13.50 21.37
N LEU A 73 -0.73 -13.06 21.29
CA LEU A 73 -1.10 -11.76 21.84
C LEU A 73 -1.06 -11.77 23.38
N ASP A 74 -1.33 -12.90 24.04
CA ASP A 74 -1.21 -13.04 25.50
C ASP A 74 0.25 -12.94 25.98
N ASP A 75 1.19 -13.56 25.24
CA ASP A 75 2.63 -13.47 25.51
C ASP A 75 3.11 -12.01 25.42
N ILE A 76 2.72 -11.30 24.37
CA ILE A 76 3.12 -9.90 24.15
C ILE A 76 2.52 -8.96 25.20
N LEU A 77 1.24 -9.15 25.51
CA LEU A 77 0.52 -8.32 26.47
C LEU A 77 0.78 -8.71 27.93
N LYS A 78 1.54 -9.80 28.18
CA LYS A 78 1.83 -10.35 29.50
C LYS A 78 0.56 -10.63 30.31
N ILE A 79 -0.46 -11.17 29.65
CA ILE A 79 -1.74 -11.53 30.28
C ILE A 79 -1.50 -12.83 31.06
N GLU A 80 -1.60 -12.78 32.39
CA GLU A 80 -1.48 -13.95 33.24
C GLU A 80 -2.58 -14.97 32.91
N LYS A 81 -2.19 -16.21 32.61
CA LYS A 81 -3.15 -17.31 32.50
C LYS A 81 -3.67 -17.62 33.89
N ILE A 82 -4.98 -17.50 34.08
CA ILE A 82 -5.63 -18.08 35.26
C ILE A 82 -5.57 -19.60 35.06
N GLU A 83 -4.64 -20.26 35.74
CA GLU A 83 -4.60 -21.72 35.80
C GLU A 83 -5.96 -22.22 36.32
N ALA A 84 -6.69 -22.96 35.48
CA ALA A 84 -7.87 -23.66 35.93
C ALA A 84 -7.47 -24.62 37.08
N PRO A 85 -8.32 -24.82 38.10
CA PRO A 85 -8.03 -25.79 39.15
C PRO A 85 -7.73 -27.14 38.51
N SER A 86 -6.56 -27.70 38.80
CA SER A 86 -6.11 -28.97 38.27
C SER A 86 -7.00 -30.09 38.84
N ASP A 87 -8.00 -30.53 38.07
CA ASP A 87 -8.57 -31.85 38.26
C ASP A 87 -7.50 -32.88 37.87
N GLU A 88 -7.03 -33.65 38.85
CA GLU A 88 -5.88 -34.58 38.77
C GLU A 88 -6.03 -35.74 37.76
N ASP A 89 -7.11 -35.78 36.97
CA ASP A 89 -7.41 -36.84 36.00
C ASP A 89 -7.54 -36.39 34.53
N ALA A 90 -7.34 -35.10 34.22
CA ALA A 90 -7.25 -34.65 32.83
C ALA A 90 -5.79 -34.77 32.35
N VAL A 91 -5.53 -35.75 31.49
CA VAL A 91 -4.28 -35.90 30.72
C VAL A 91 -3.86 -34.53 30.22
N SER A 92 -2.68 -34.09 30.65
CA SER A 92 -2.11 -32.77 30.40
C SER A 92 -2.09 -32.45 28.90
N ALA A 93 -3.12 -31.77 28.40
CA ALA A 93 -3.03 -30.99 27.18
C ALA A 93 -2.01 -29.89 27.50
N THR A 94 -0.84 -30.00 26.91
CA THR A 94 0.16 -28.96 27.06
C THR A 94 -0.38 -27.68 26.41
N ALA A 95 0.03 -26.49 26.86
CA ALA A 95 -0.34 -25.23 26.19
C ALA A 95 0.08 -25.15 24.70
N GLU A 96 0.81 -26.16 24.21
CA GLU A 96 1.17 -26.39 22.81
C GLU A 96 0.09 -27.15 22.03
N ASP A 97 -0.69 -28.02 22.68
CA ASP A 97 -1.79 -28.79 22.07
C ASP A 97 -3.03 -27.89 21.80
N ASP A 98 -3.36 -26.97 22.71
CA ASP A 98 -4.50 -26.03 22.55
C ASP A 98 -4.37 -25.12 21.32
N LEU A 99 -3.14 -24.79 20.93
CA LEU A 99 -2.85 -23.93 19.78
C LEU A 99 -3.08 -24.63 18.44
N GLN A 100 -2.92 -25.96 18.41
CA GLN A 100 -3.08 -26.74 17.19
C GLN A 100 -4.55 -27.06 16.89
N GLU A 101 -5.44 -27.03 17.89
CA GLU A 101 -6.82 -27.43 17.67
C GLU A 101 -7.77 -26.27 17.32
N ASN A 102 -7.61 -25.05 17.85
CA ASN A 102 -8.64 -24.00 17.66
C ASN A 102 -8.16 -22.53 17.56
N GLY A 103 -6.86 -22.25 17.36
CA GLY A 103 -6.35 -20.88 17.26
C GLY A 103 -6.62 -20.19 15.91
N PHE A 104 -6.80 -18.87 15.94
CA PHE A 104 -6.79 -18.02 14.74
C PHE A 104 -5.47 -17.25 14.66
N ILE A 105 -4.99 -17.04 13.44
CA ILE A 105 -3.81 -16.25 13.14
C ILE A 105 -4.26 -15.06 12.31
N VAL A 106 -4.15 -13.87 12.89
CA VAL A 106 -4.36 -12.60 12.20
C VAL A 106 -3.05 -12.23 11.54
N VAL A 107 -2.98 -12.32 10.20
CA VAL A 107 -1.80 -11.91 9.44
C VAL A 107 -1.82 -10.39 9.33
N ILE A 108 -0.81 -9.73 9.88
CA ILE A 108 -0.70 -8.29 9.91
C ILE A 108 0.49 -7.86 9.06
N GLN A 109 0.30 -6.79 8.30
CA GLN A 109 1.37 -6.12 7.56
C GLN A 109 1.50 -4.67 8.00
N VAL A 110 2.74 -4.28 8.33
CA VAL A 110 3.10 -2.93 8.74
C VAL A 110 4.39 -2.54 8.03
N GLY A 111 4.27 -1.63 7.06
CA GLY A 111 5.38 -1.33 6.16
C GLY A 111 5.92 -2.62 5.51
N PRO A 112 7.22 -2.94 5.64
CA PRO A 112 7.82 -4.16 5.08
C PRO A 112 7.68 -5.39 5.99
N GLN A 113 7.20 -5.23 7.22
CA GLN A 113 7.14 -6.33 8.19
C GLN A 113 5.78 -7.02 8.10
N THR A 114 5.81 -8.33 7.92
CA THR A 114 4.62 -9.20 7.99
C THR A 114 4.80 -10.19 9.12
N PHE A 115 3.82 -10.27 10.01
CA PHE A 115 3.82 -11.22 11.13
C PHE A 115 2.40 -11.66 11.45
N GLY A 116 2.25 -12.84 12.05
CA GLY A 116 0.97 -13.35 12.51
C GLY A 116 0.79 -13.11 14.00
N ILE A 117 -0.37 -12.58 14.37
CA ILE A 117 -0.82 -12.56 15.76
C ILE A 117 -1.74 -13.75 16.00
N VAL A 118 -1.34 -14.63 16.92
CA VAL A 118 -2.16 -15.75 17.36
C VAL A 118 -3.16 -15.28 18.41
N VAL A 119 -4.43 -15.55 18.17
CA VAL A 119 -5.58 -15.22 19.03
C VAL A 119 -6.50 -16.43 19.19
N ASP A 120 -7.27 -16.46 20.27
CA ASP A 120 -8.16 -17.59 20.56
C ASP A 120 -9.44 -17.52 19.71
N ARG A 121 -9.95 -16.30 19.51
CA ARG A 121 -11.22 -16.06 18.80
C ARG A 121 -11.12 -14.81 17.94
N VAL A 122 -11.79 -14.87 16.79
CA VAL A 122 -12.04 -13.71 15.94
C VAL A 122 -13.55 -13.49 15.93
N TYR A 123 -13.96 -12.28 16.30
CA TYR A 123 -15.34 -11.82 16.25
C TYR A 123 -15.56 -11.08 14.91
N ASP A 124 -16.59 -10.24 14.84
CA ASP A 124 -16.87 -9.45 13.65
C ASP A 124 -15.96 -8.21 13.55
N THR A 125 -16.04 -7.54 12.41
CA THR A 125 -15.49 -6.21 12.21
C THR A 125 -16.50 -5.17 12.69
N GLU A 126 -16.05 -4.21 13.50
CA GLU A 126 -16.88 -3.13 14.02
C GLU A 126 -16.27 -1.77 13.69
N GLU A 127 -17.12 -0.80 13.38
CA GLU A 127 -16.71 0.61 13.33
C GLU A 127 -16.59 1.15 14.76
N ILE A 128 -15.37 1.47 15.15
CA ILE A 128 -15.06 1.89 16.51
C ILE A 128 -14.68 3.37 16.57
N VAL A 129 -15.03 4.00 17.69
CA VAL A 129 -14.64 5.38 17.97
C VAL A 129 -13.35 5.38 18.77
N VAL A 130 -12.28 5.86 18.17
CA VAL A 130 -10.96 5.89 18.80
C VAL A 130 -10.92 7.01 19.84
N LYS A 131 -10.71 6.63 21.10
CA LYS A 131 -10.35 7.53 22.18
C LYS A 131 -8.84 7.48 22.38
N PRO A 132 -8.14 8.63 22.26
CA PRO A 132 -6.69 8.65 22.37
C PRO A 132 -6.23 8.19 23.75
N LYS A 133 -5.05 7.57 23.79
CA LYS A 133 -4.43 7.15 25.05
C LYS A 133 -4.17 8.33 25.98
N SER A 134 -4.40 8.12 27.27
CA SER A 134 -4.00 9.10 28.29
C SER A 134 -2.48 9.27 28.30
N ASN A 135 -2.00 10.46 28.66
CA ASN A 135 -0.56 10.71 28.84
C ASN A 135 0.11 9.73 29.82
N LEU A 136 -0.66 9.14 30.74
CA LEU A 136 -0.18 8.11 31.67
C LEU A 136 0.19 6.78 30.97
N LEU A 137 -0.39 6.52 29.80
CA LEU A 137 -0.16 5.30 29.01
C LEU A 137 0.75 5.57 27.80
N ARG A 138 1.43 6.73 27.75
CA ARG A 138 2.24 7.15 26.60
C ARG A 138 3.30 6.12 26.22
N ASN A 139 3.88 5.43 27.22
CA ASN A 139 4.97 4.47 27.07
C ASN A 139 4.49 3.04 26.74
N ILE A 140 3.19 2.83 26.58
CA ILE A 140 2.65 1.54 26.13
C ILE A 140 2.38 1.69 24.63
N ASP A 141 3.38 1.33 23.84
CA ASP A 141 3.35 1.53 22.38
C ASP A 141 2.54 0.46 21.66
N MET A 142 2.19 -0.65 22.35
CA MET A 142 1.35 -1.72 21.81
C MET A 142 -0.10 -1.30 21.51
N PHE A 143 -0.51 -0.12 21.99
CA PHE A 143 -1.88 0.37 21.82
C PHE A 143 -1.93 1.79 21.25
N SER A 144 -2.80 1.97 20.26
CA SER A 144 -3.09 3.28 19.65
C SER A 144 -4.12 4.08 20.45
N GLY A 145 -4.98 3.39 21.19
CA GLY A 145 -6.02 3.99 22.02
C GLY A 145 -6.95 2.96 22.64
N ASN A 146 -8.15 3.43 23.01
CA ASN A 146 -9.24 2.58 23.47
C ASN A 146 -10.55 2.96 22.76
N THR A 147 -11.51 2.07 22.80
CA THR A 147 -12.88 2.31 22.32
C THR A 147 -13.88 1.73 23.32
N ILE A 148 -15.15 2.12 23.17
CA ILE A 148 -16.27 1.53 23.90
C ILE A 148 -17.16 0.82 22.88
N LEU A 149 -17.39 -0.49 23.08
CA LEU A 149 -18.27 -1.28 22.22
C LEU A 149 -19.76 -1.03 22.53
N GLY A 150 -20.65 -1.55 21.68
CA GLY A 150 -22.10 -1.40 21.85
C GLY A 150 -22.66 -1.98 23.17
N ASP A 151 -21.96 -2.94 23.76
CA ASP A 151 -22.28 -3.53 25.08
C ASP A 151 -21.73 -2.72 26.28
N GLY A 152 -21.03 -1.61 26.01
CA GLY A 152 -20.42 -0.75 27.02
C GLY A 152 -19.06 -1.20 27.51
N SER A 153 -18.53 -2.33 27.03
CA SER A 153 -17.17 -2.77 27.35
C SER A 153 -16.13 -1.82 26.77
N VAL A 154 -15.04 -1.60 27.52
CA VAL A 154 -13.90 -0.81 27.08
C VAL A 154 -12.83 -1.78 26.62
N ILE A 155 -12.44 -1.68 25.35
CA ILE A 155 -11.39 -2.53 24.77
C ILE A 155 -10.24 -1.67 24.27
N MET A 156 -9.03 -2.24 24.30
CA MET A 156 -7.83 -1.60 23.78
C MET A 156 -7.68 -1.83 22.29
N ILE A 157 -7.20 -0.80 21.58
CA ILE A 157 -6.94 -0.87 20.14
C ILE A 157 -5.45 -1.13 19.96
N ILE A 158 -5.10 -2.27 19.37
CA ILE A 158 -3.73 -2.67 19.06
C ILE A 158 -3.12 -1.65 18.08
N ASP A 159 -1.88 -1.25 18.33
CA ASP A 159 -1.06 -0.51 17.36
C ASP A 159 -0.15 -1.51 16.62
N PRO A 160 -0.42 -1.78 15.33
CA PRO A 160 0.40 -2.69 14.53
C PRO A 160 1.89 -2.29 14.51
N ASN A 161 2.21 -0.99 14.49
CA ASN A 161 3.59 -0.51 14.48
C ASN A 161 4.29 -0.79 15.82
N GLY A 162 3.60 -0.52 16.92
CA GLY A 162 4.09 -0.82 18.26
C GLY A 162 4.36 -2.31 18.47
N MET A 163 3.47 -3.16 17.98
CA MET A 163 3.64 -4.61 17.99
C MET A 163 4.87 -5.04 17.19
N ALA A 164 5.02 -4.54 15.95
CA ALA A 164 6.13 -4.91 15.08
C ALA A 164 7.51 -4.56 15.69
N ASN A 165 7.61 -3.40 16.33
CA ASN A 165 8.81 -2.96 17.05
C ASN A 165 9.15 -3.88 18.24
N GLN A 166 8.14 -4.35 18.97
CA GLN A 166 8.36 -5.25 20.10
C GLN A 166 8.80 -6.64 19.64
N ILE A 167 8.18 -7.17 18.58
CA ILE A 167 8.57 -8.45 17.97
C ILE A 167 10.02 -8.41 17.53
N SER A 168 10.43 -7.32 16.88
CA SER A 168 11.81 -7.10 16.44
C SER A 168 12.80 -7.08 17.60
N ASN A 169 12.39 -6.59 18.77
CA ASN A 169 13.22 -6.54 19.98
C ASN A 169 13.30 -7.88 20.73
N ASP A 170 12.19 -8.63 20.82
CA ASP A 170 12.16 -9.95 21.49
C ASP A 170 12.87 -11.05 20.67
N MET A 171 12.92 -10.91 19.34
CA MET A 171 13.60 -11.86 18.43
C MET A 171 15.12 -11.64 18.30
N GLY A 172 15.76 -10.97 19.27
CA GLY A 172 17.17 -10.57 19.26
C GLY A 172 18.10 -11.47 18.44
N THR A 173 18.70 -10.87 17.39
CA THR A 173 19.81 -11.37 16.54
C THR A 173 19.70 -12.78 15.94
N SER A 174 18.59 -13.49 16.13
CA SER A 174 18.45 -14.90 15.72
C SER A 174 17.63 -15.06 14.43
N ALA A 175 16.79 -14.07 14.10
CA ALA A 175 16.12 -14.00 12.81
C ALA A 175 17.08 -13.58 11.68
N GLU A 176 18.10 -12.77 12.00
CA GLU A 176 19.15 -12.41 11.04
C GLU A 176 20.06 -13.59 10.68
N GLU A 177 20.34 -14.52 11.61
CA GLU A 177 21.19 -15.69 11.32
C GLU A 177 20.50 -16.77 10.47
N VAL A 178 19.17 -16.95 10.62
CA VAL A 178 18.39 -17.84 9.73
C VAL A 178 18.28 -17.24 8.32
N GLU A 179 18.22 -15.90 8.22
CA GLU A 179 18.23 -15.22 6.93
C GLU A 179 19.60 -15.25 6.21
N VAL A 180 20.72 -15.37 6.92
CA VAL A 180 22.06 -15.23 6.30
C VAL A 180 22.55 -16.50 5.60
N GLU A 181 22.14 -17.70 6.04
CA GLU A 181 22.55 -18.95 5.36
C GLU A 181 21.73 -19.27 4.10
N GLU A 182 20.45 -18.87 4.02
CA GLU A 182 19.64 -19.04 2.80
C GLU A 182 19.85 -17.92 1.76
N LYS A 183 20.41 -16.77 2.15
CA LYS A 183 20.67 -15.62 1.25
C LYS A 183 21.67 -15.88 0.12
N LYS A 184 22.32 -17.05 0.04
CA LYS A 184 23.20 -17.41 -1.08
C LYS A 184 22.52 -18.20 -2.20
N GLU A 185 21.31 -18.72 -2.00
CA GLU A 185 20.61 -19.51 -3.03
C GLU A 185 19.11 -19.19 -3.10
N LYS A 186 18.78 -17.96 -3.53
CA LYS A 186 17.74 -17.63 -4.53
C LYS A 186 17.34 -16.17 -4.39
N TYR A 187 17.65 -15.39 -5.42
CA TYR A 187 16.90 -14.18 -5.76
C TYR A 187 15.42 -14.59 -5.93
N SER A 188 14.57 -14.33 -4.94
CA SER A 188 13.12 -14.48 -5.13
C SER A 188 12.58 -13.15 -5.66
N GLU A 189 12.23 -13.16 -6.94
CA GLU A 189 11.54 -12.09 -7.64
C GLU A 189 10.36 -11.55 -6.82
N GLN A 190 10.26 -10.23 -6.70
CA GLN A 190 9.10 -9.57 -6.08
C GLN A 190 7.82 -10.00 -6.80
N THR A 191 6.85 -10.51 -6.05
CA THR A 191 5.54 -10.91 -6.56
C THR A 191 4.60 -9.70 -6.56
N THR A 192 3.99 -9.41 -7.70
CA THR A 192 3.00 -8.34 -7.89
C THR A 192 1.61 -8.93 -8.04
N SER A 193 0.61 -8.35 -7.36
CA SER A 193 -0.79 -8.71 -7.55
C SER A 193 -1.34 -8.06 -8.83
N LEU A 194 -1.81 -8.90 -9.76
CA LEU A 194 -2.39 -8.51 -11.04
C LEU A 194 -3.85 -8.92 -11.10
N LEU A 195 -4.70 -8.02 -11.57
CA LEU A 195 -6.07 -8.32 -11.97
C LEU A 195 -6.08 -8.75 -13.44
N LEU A 196 -6.53 -9.97 -13.70
CA LEU A 196 -6.74 -10.54 -15.02
C LEU A 196 -8.17 -10.31 -15.50
N PHE A 197 -8.33 -9.88 -16.75
CA PHE A 197 -9.63 -9.62 -17.37
C PHE A 197 -9.57 -9.82 -18.90
N LYS A 198 -10.72 -9.79 -19.57
CA LYS A 198 -10.82 -9.70 -21.02
C LYS A 198 -11.40 -8.34 -21.41
N ALA A 199 -10.83 -7.76 -22.46
CA ALA A 199 -11.38 -6.55 -23.10
C ALA A 199 -10.95 -6.53 -24.57
N GLY A 200 -11.91 -6.35 -25.47
CA GLY A 200 -11.67 -6.11 -26.90
C GLY A 200 -10.93 -7.20 -27.66
N GLY A 201 -11.01 -8.43 -27.18
CA GLY A 201 -10.45 -9.60 -27.81
C GLY A 201 -10.52 -10.84 -26.91
N ASN A 202 -10.04 -11.97 -27.42
CA ASN A 202 -9.99 -13.23 -26.65
C ASN A 202 -8.73 -13.35 -25.77
N GLN A 203 -7.73 -12.48 -25.96
CA GLN A 203 -6.50 -12.52 -25.17
C GLN A 203 -6.77 -11.93 -23.78
N PRO A 204 -6.28 -12.58 -22.70
CA PRO A 204 -6.35 -12.04 -21.38
C PRO A 204 -5.46 -10.79 -21.29
N LYS A 205 -5.96 -9.81 -20.56
CA LYS A 205 -5.27 -8.59 -20.21
C LYS A 205 -5.06 -8.55 -18.71
N ALA A 206 -4.03 -7.85 -18.27
CA ALA A 206 -3.76 -7.64 -16.86
C ALA A 206 -3.46 -6.18 -16.55
N VAL A 207 -3.91 -5.75 -15.38
CA VAL A 207 -3.47 -4.50 -14.74
C VAL A 207 -3.00 -4.80 -13.31
N PRO A 208 -1.95 -4.12 -12.81
CA PRO A 208 -1.65 -4.12 -11.39
C PRO A 208 -2.89 -3.82 -10.56
N LEU A 209 -3.18 -4.65 -9.56
CA LEU A 209 -4.36 -4.47 -8.71
C LEU A 209 -4.32 -3.14 -7.98
N SER A 210 -3.11 -2.66 -7.63
CA SER A 210 -2.89 -1.36 -7.00
C SER A 210 -3.34 -0.15 -7.83
N LEU A 211 -3.54 -0.32 -9.15
CA LEU A 211 -4.11 0.72 -10.00
C LEU A 211 -5.64 0.76 -9.94
N VAL A 212 -6.27 -0.35 -9.58
CA VAL A 212 -7.72 -0.50 -9.60
C VAL A 212 -8.27 -0.05 -8.26
N THR A 213 -8.92 1.10 -8.24
CA THR A 213 -9.54 1.61 -7.01
C THR A 213 -10.78 0.80 -6.64
N ARG A 214 -11.58 0.40 -7.64
CA ARG A 214 -12.78 -0.43 -7.46
C ARG A 214 -13.09 -1.29 -8.69
N LEU A 215 -13.79 -2.39 -8.43
CA LEU A 215 -14.46 -3.22 -9.43
C LEU A 215 -15.96 -2.96 -9.32
N GLU A 216 -16.56 -2.42 -10.37
CA GLU A 216 -17.99 -2.07 -10.39
C GLU A 216 -18.75 -2.87 -11.44
N GLU A 217 -20.01 -3.18 -11.16
CA GLU A 217 -20.94 -3.75 -12.14
C GLU A 217 -22.03 -2.75 -12.46
N ILE A 218 -21.83 -2.00 -13.54
CA ILE A 218 -22.70 -0.89 -13.94
C ILE A 218 -23.88 -1.45 -14.74
N ASN A 219 -25.10 -1.02 -14.40
CA ASN A 219 -26.26 -1.35 -15.20
C ASN A 219 -26.21 -0.54 -16.49
N ILE A 220 -26.38 -1.22 -17.63
CA ILE A 220 -26.30 -0.57 -18.95
C ILE A 220 -27.37 0.51 -19.11
N ALA A 221 -28.49 0.39 -18.41
CA ALA A 221 -29.55 1.42 -18.42
C ALA A 221 -29.11 2.74 -17.77
N ASP A 222 -28.08 2.74 -16.92
CA ASP A 222 -27.55 3.91 -16.22
C ASP A 222 -26.43 4.61 -17.01
N ILE A 223 -26.07 4.05 -18.17
CA ILE A 223 -25.02 4.58 -19.05
C ILE A 223 -25.66 5.52 -20.07
N GLU A 224 -25.21 6.77 -20.05
CA GLU A 224 -25.71 7.84 -20.90
C GLU A 224 -24.67 8.24 -21.95
N PRO A 225 -24.96 8.11 -23.25
CA PRO A 225 -24.07 8.59 -24.30
C PRO A 225 -24.15 10.13 -24.41
N SER A 226 -23.01 10.80 -24.31
CA SER A 226 -22.88 12.26 -24.39
C SER A 226 -21.58 12.66 -25.08
N ALA A 227 -21.65 13.59 -26.04
CA ALA A 227 -20.50 14.13 -26.78
C ALA A 227 -19.55 13.06 -27.39
N GLY A 228 -20.09 11.90 -27.79
CA GLY A 228 -19.30 10.80 -28.36
C GLY A 228 -18.61 9.91 -27.32
N ARG A 229 -18.94 10.06 -26.03
CA ARG A 229 -18.44 9.25 -24.91
C ARG A 229 -19.61 8.65 -24.14
N ASP A 230 -19.37 7.53 -23.47
CA ASP A 230 -20.35 6.96 -22.54
C ASP A 230 -20.04 7.44 -21.13
N LEU A 231 -21.06 7.92 -20.42
CA LEU A 231 -20.94 8.45 -19.07
C LEU A 231 -21.86 7.68 -18.13
N VAL A 232 -21.50 7.59 -16.86
CA VAL A 232 -22.36 7.04 -15.81
C VAL A 232 -22.31 7.94 -14.58
N GLN A 233 -23.44 8.09 -13.90
CA GLN A 233 -23.45 8.78 -12.61
C GLN A 233 -22.86 7.86 -11.54
N TYR A 234 -21.69 8.22 -11.03
CA TYR A 234 -20.97 7.48 -9.99
C TYR A 234 -20.73 8.39 -8.79
N ARG A 235 -21.26 8.02 -7.61
CA ARG A 235 -21.09 8.76 -6.35
C ARG A 235 -21.44 10.26 -6.44
N GLY A 236 -22.45 10.60 -7.23
CA GLY A 236 -22.91 11.98 -7.40
C GLY A 236 -22.09 12.81 -8.41
N GLN A 237 -21.07 12.22 -9.03
CA GLN A 237 -20.30 12.81 -10.12
C GLN A 237 -20.51 12.02 -11.42
N LEU A 238 -20.18 12.62 -12.55
CA LEU A 238 -20.19 11.93 -13.85
C LEU A 238 -18.84 11.26 -14.07
N MET A 239 -18.84 9.96 -14.26
CA MET A 239 -17.65 9.17 -14.56
C MET A 239 -17.66 8.78 -16.05
N PRO A 240 -16.61 9.14 -16.82
CA PRO A 240 -16.47 8.68 -18.19
C PRO A 240 -16.10 7.20 -18.25
N LEU A 241 -16.69 6.51 -19.23
CA LEU A 241 -16.39 5.12 -19.56
C LEU A 241 -15.51 5.07 -20.81
N LEU A 242 -14.37 4.38 -20.69
CA LEU A 242 -13.43 4.14 -21.77
C LEU A 242 -13.46 2.69 -22.22
N TYR A 243 -13.10 2.49 -23.48
CA TYR A 243 -13.07 1.19 -24.13
C TYR A 243 -11.65 0.91 -24.63
N VAL A 244 -11.21 -0.34 -24.46
CA VAL A 244 -9.95 -0.80 -25.06
C VAL A 244 -10.10 -0.86 -26.59
N GLU A 245 -9.06 -0.48 -27.35
CA GLU A 245 -9.09 -0.56 -28.81
C GLU A 245 -9.44 -1.99 -29.27
N GLY A 246 -10.41 -2.11 -30.19
CA GLY A 246 -10.93 -3.41 -30.63
C GLY A 246 -12.10 -3.95 -29.80
N HIS A 247 -12.55 -3.25 -28.74
CA HIS A 247 -13.77 -3.59 -28.02
C HIS A 247 -15.00 -3.53 -28.94
N LYS A 248 -15.50 -4.71 -29.30
CA LYS A 248 -16.71 -4.88 -30.10
C LYS A 248 -17.93 -4.88 -29.19
N GLU A 249 -18.46 -3.68 -28.97
CA GLU A 249 -19.74 -3.37 -28.35
C GLU A 249 -19.85 -3.66 -26.84
N MET A 250 -20.37 -2.68 -26.11
CA MET A 250 -20.89 -2.85 -24.75
C MET A 250 -21.99 -3.93 -24.74
N ARG A 251 -22.14 -4.64 -23.62
CA ARG A 251 -23.28 -5.55 -23.43
C ARG A 251 -24.58 -4.78 -23.70
N LYS A 252 -25.53 -5.39 -24.41
CA LYS A 252 -26.79 -4.73 -24.82
C LYS A 252 -27.86 -4.70 -23.73
N SER A 253 -27.71 -5.54 -22.70
CA SER A 253 -28.59 -5.58 -21.53
C SER A 253 -27.88 -6.23 -20.34
N GLY A 254 -28.35 -5.95 -19.13
CA GLY A 254 -27.80 -6.49 -17.89
C GLY A 254 -26.73 -5.58 -17.25
N ARG A 255 -25.69 -6.19 -16.69
CA ARG A 255 -24.60 -5.49 -16.01
C ARG A 255 -23.31 -5.59 -16.80
N GLN A 256 -22.59 -4.47 -16.88
CA GLN A 256 -21.29 -4.33 -17.51
C GLN A 256 -20.22 -4.22 -16.41
N PRO A 257 -19.23 -5.12 -16.37
CA PRO A 257 -18.11 -4.97 -15.45
C PRO A 257 -17.22 -3.80 -15.91
N VAL A 258 -16.82 -2.97 -14.95
CA VAL A 258 -16.03 -1.76 -15.14
C VAL A 258 -14.93 -1.71 -14.09
N LEU A 259 -13.69 -1.54 -14.55
CA LEU A 259 -12.56 -1.24 -13.68
C LEU A 259 -12.55 0.26 -13.41
N VAL A 260 -12.68 0.66 -12.14
CA VAL A 260 -12.66 2.07 -11.77
C VAL A 260 -11.26 2.46 -11.34
N PHE A 261 -10.72 3.45 -12.04
CA PHE A 261 -9.49 4.15 -11.68
C PHE A 261 -9.89 5.51 -11.13
N SER A 262 -9.26 5.95 -10.03
CA SER A 262 -9.50 7.28 -9.47
C SER A 262 -8.19 8.02 -9.29
N ASP A 263 -8.27 9.34 -9.47
CA ASP A 263 -7.19 10.32 -9.33
C ASP A 263 -7.80 11.58 -8.69
N ASP A 264 -7.44 11.85 -7.44
CA ASP A 264 -8.10 12.84 -6.56
C ASP A 264 -9.65 12.68 -6.52
N ASP A 265 -10.38 13.73 -6.91
CA ASP A 265 -11.84 13.79 -6.98
C ASP A 265 -12.41 13.27 -8.31
N ARG A 266 -11.61 12.58 -9.13
CA ARG A 266 -12.00 12.17 -10.48
C ARG A 266 -11.90 10.66 -10.61
N SER A 267 -12.93 10.06 -11.17
CA SER A 267 -12.95 8.64 -11.50
C SER A 267 -13.12 8.47 -13.00
N MET A 268 -12.55 7.40 -13.53
CA MET A 268 -12.82 6.90 -14.87
C MET A 268 -13.08 5.39 -14.81
N GLY A 269 -13.97 4.91 -15.67
CA GLY A 269 -14.29 3.49 -15.77
C GLY A 269 -13.73 2.88 -17.05
N LEU A 270 -12.88 1.86 -16.95
CA LEU A 270 -12.51 1.06 -18.11
C LEU A 270 -13.52 -0.09 -18.25
N VAL A 271 -14.24 -0.09 -19.36
CA VAL A 271 -15.21 -1.13 -19.67
C VAL A 271 -14.46 -2.39 -20.10
N VAL A 272 -14.79 -3.51 -19.44
CA VAL A 272 -14.18 -4.81 -19.71
C VAL A 272 -15.25 -5.86 -19.99
N ASP A 273 -14.93 -6.88 -20.76
CA ASP A 273 -15.87 -7.94 -21.13
C ASP A 273 -16.19 -8.85 -19.92
N GLU A 274 -15.14 -9.21 -19.18
CA GLU A 274 -15.16 -10.21 -18.12
C GLU A 274 -13.95 -10.04 -17.19
N ILE A 275 -14.15 -10.14 -15.87
CA ILE A 275 -13.07 -10.29 -14.89
C ILE A 275 -12.76 -11.77 -14.74
N LEU A 276 -11.48 -12.14 -14.87
CA LEU A 276 -11.05 -13.54 -14.83
C LEU A 276 -10.62 -13.95 -13.42
N ASP A 277 -9.62 -13.26 -12.86
CA ASP A 277 -9.02 -13.63 -11.57
C ASP A 277 -8.11 -12.51 -11.04
N ILE A 278 -7.70 -12.60 -9.77
CA ILE A 278 -6.58 -11.82 -9.21
C ILE A 278 -5.47 -12.81 -8.87
N ILE A 279 -4.25 -12.51 -9.31
CA ILE A 279 -3.12 -13.41 -9.12
C ILE A 279 -1.90 -12.68 -8.57
N ASP A 280 -1.10 -13.38 -7.78
CA ASP A 280 0.22 -12.93 -7.37
C ASP A 280 1.27 -13.61 -8.24
N THR A 281 2.06 -12.85 -8.99
CA THR A 281 3.11 -13.40 -9.85
C THR A 281 4.31 -12.47 -9.89
N SER A 282 5.51 -13.03 -10.00
CA SER A 282 6.64 -12.25 -10.51
C SER A 282 6.41 -11.95 -11.98
N LEU A 283 6.76 -10.73 -12.40
CA LEU A 283 6.56 -10.26 -13.76
C LEU A 283 7.88 -10.35 -14.51
N ASP A 284 7.99 -11.35 -15.38
CA ASP A 284 8.99 -11.36 -16.46
C ASP A 284 8.26 -10.91 -17.75
N ILE A 285 8.33 -9.61 -18.05
CA ILE A 285 7.58 -8.99 -19.14
C ILE A 285 8.45 -9.00 -20.40
N GLU A 286 8.00 -9.72 -21.41
CA GLU A 286 8.55 -9.61 -22.75
C GLU A 286 7.98 -8.35 -23.41
N ILE A 287 8.83 -7.33 -23.53
CA ILE A 287 8.52 -6.09 -24.25
C ILE A 287 8.54 -6.41 -25.74
N ASN A 288 7.36 -6.70 -26.30
CA ASN A 288 7.17 -6.74 -27.73
C ASN A 288 6.68 -5.37 -28.24
N VAL A 289 6.88 -5.12 -29.55
CA VAL A 289 6.65 -3.86 -30.29
C VAL A 289 5.60 -2.94 -29.64
N PRO A 290 5.92 -1.65 -29.37
CA PRO A 290 5.00 -0.73 -28.71
C PRO A 290 3.66 -0.66 -29.45
N GLN A 291 2.59 -1.08 -28.78
CA GLN A 291 1.22 -0.87 -29.22
C GLN A 291 0.55 0.15 -28.30
N PRO A 292 -0.21 1.13 -28.84
CA PRO A 292 -0.94 2.09 -28.01
C PRO A 292 -1.86 1.36 -27.00
N GLY A 293 -1.76 1.73 -25.71
CA GLY A 293 -2.57 1.14 -24.64
C GLY A 293 -2.08 -0.19 -24.06
N ILE A 294 -0.98 -0.76 -24.57
CA ILE A 294 -0.38 -2.00 -24.07
C ILE A 294 1.08 -1.75 -23.69
N LEU A 295 1.42 -2.02 -22.43
CA LEU A 295 2.79 -1.90 -21.89
C LEU A 295 3.71 -3.04 -22.35
N GLY A 296 3.16 -4.23 -22.57
CA GLY A 296 3.91 -5.41 -22.98
C GLY A 296 3.11 -6.69 -22.84
N SER A 297 3.79 -7.84 -22.92
CA SER A 297 3.17 -9.16 -22.72
C SER A 297 3.93 -9.95 -21.67
N ALA A 298 3.22 -10.63 -20.78
CA ALA A 298 3.80 -11.53 -19.79
C ALA A 298 3.21 -12.94 -19.94
N LEU A 299 4.00 -13.97 -19.64
CA LEU A 299 3.50 -15.34 -19.59
C LEU A 299 2.90 -15.61 -18.21
N ILE A 300 1.58 -15.60 -18.12
CA ILE A 300 0.86 -15.81 -16.87
C ILE A 300 0.10 -17.12 -16.96
N ARG A 301 0.37 -18.05 -16.02
CA ARG A 301 -0.22 -19.41 -16.01
C ARG A 301 -0.03 -20.15 -17.35
N GLY A 302 1.08 -19.92 -18.05
CA GLY A 302 1.35 -20.53 -19.35
C GLY A 302 0.56 -19.93 -20.53
N GLN A 303 -0.11 -18.81 -20.32
CA GLN A 303 -0.86 -18.08 -21.35
C GLN A 303 -0.27 -16.67 -21.54
N ALA A 304 -0.08 -16.26 -22.79
CA ALA A 304 0.33 -14.89 -23.11
C ALA A 304 -0.77 -13.91 -22.67
N THR A 305 -0.40 -12.97 -21.82
CA THR A 305 -1.29 -11.96 -21.23
C THR A 305 -0.75 -10.57 -21.51
N GLU A 306 -1.59 -9.71 -22.06
CA GLU A 306 -1.23 -8.32 -22.38
C GLU A 306 -1.30 -7.46 -21.11
N ILE A 307 -0.21 -6.76 -20.78
CA ILE A 307 -0.18 -5.83 -19.65
C ILE A 307 -0.67 -4.47 -20.16
N MET A 308 -1.71 -3.94 -19.56
CA MET A 308 -2.40 -2.72 -20.03
C MET A 308 -1.74 -1.45 -19.51
N ASP A 309 -1.61 -0.45 -20.39
CA ASP A 309 -1.12 0.88 -20.02
C ASP A 309 -2.27 1.78 -19.57
N VAL A 310 -2.52 1.83 -18.27
CA VAL A 310 -3.54 2.73 -17.70
C VAL A 310 -3.20 4.21 -17.97
N GLY A 311 -1.92 4.56 -18.05
CA GLY A 311 -1.45 5.92 -18.35
C GLY A 311 -1.77 6.38 -19.77
N TYR A 312 -1.99 5.46 -20.72
CA TYR A 312 -2.49 5.78 -22.06
C TYR A 312 -3.99 6.13 -22.06
N TYR A 313 -4.78 5.46 -21.22
CA TYR A 313 -6.23 5.65 -21.17
C TYR A 313 -6.64 6.87 -20.32
N LEU A 314 -5.89 7.17 -19.26
CA LEU A 314 -6.22 8.29 -18.35
C LEU A 314 -6.35 9.63 -19.09
N PRO A 315 -5.39 10.10 -19.92
CA PRO A 315 -5.52 11.36 -20.65
C PRO A 315 -6.74 11.37 -21.58
N GLN A 316 -7.05 10.26 -22.24
CA GLN A 316 -8.20 10.17 -23.15
C GLN A 316 -9.54 10.36 -22.44
N ALA A 317 -9.67 9.91 -21.17
CA ALA A 317 -10.84 10.19 -20.35
C ALA A 317 -11.00 11.70 -20.06
N PHE A 318 -9.91 12.48 -20.08
CA PHE A 318 -9.86 13.85 -19.58
C PHE A 318 -9.51 14.92 -20.65
N ASP A 319 -9.16 14.53 -21.89
CA ASP A 319 -8.68 15.44 -22.95
C ASP A 319 -9.65 16.60 -23.25
N ASP A 320 -10.97 16.39 -23.22
CA ASP A 320 -11.95 17.45 -23.46
C ASP A 320 -12.17 18.38 -22.23
N TRP A 321 -11.64 18.04 -21.07
CA TRP A 321 -11.84 18.80 -19.82
C TRP A 321 -10.70 19.78 -19.52
N PHE A 322 -9.50 19.55 -20.09
CA PHE A 322 -8.35 20.46 -19.93
C PHE A 322 -8.53 21.80 -20.67
N GLU A 323 -9.39 21.89 -21.68
CA GLU A 323 -9.70 23.17 -22.36
C GLU A 323 -10.30 24.23 -21.41
N ARG A 324 -10.87 23.84 -20.26
CA ARG A 324 -11.44 24.80 -19.28
C ARG A 324 -10.46 25.32 -18.25
N ARG A 325 -9.23 24.79 -18.15
CA ARG A 325 -8.25 25.20 -17.13
C ARG A 325 -7.29 26.31 -17.59
N GLU A 326 -7.32 26.74 -18.85
CA GLU A 326 -6.58 27.93 -19.28
C GLU A 326 -7.17 29.27 -18.76
N GLN A 327 -8.25 29.23 -17.97
CA GLN A 327 -8.85 30.41 -17.36
C GLN A 327 -9.08 30.22 -15.86
N GLY A 328 -8.01 30.08 -15.08
CA GLY A 328 -8.10 30.10 -13.62
C GLY A 328 -6.75 29.94 -12.93
N ASP A 329 -6.09 31.08 -12.68
CA ASP A 329 -4.84 31.30 -11.95
C ASP A 329 -3.59 30.53 -12.41
N ALA A 330 -2.61 31.31 -12.87
CA ALA A 330 -1.24 30.86 -13.13
C ALA A 330 -0.51 30.51 -11.83
N PHE A 331 -0.88 29.39 -11.19
CA PHE A 331 0.01 28.72 -10.27
C PHE A 331 1.17 28.13 -11.09
N LYS A 332 2.39 28.57 -10.80
CA LYS A 332 3.60 28.11 -11.47
C LYS A 332 3.78 26.62 -11.14
N GLN A 333 3.45 25.73 -12.08
CA GLN A 333 3.64 24.28 -11.92
C GLN A 333 5.10 24.00 -11.57
N LYS A 334 5.32 23.20 -10.53
CA LYS A 334 6.64 22.82 -10.03
C LYS A 334 7.27 21.82 -10.99
N ARG A 335 8.53 22.02 -11.38
CA ARG A 335 9.23 21.17 -12.35
C ARG A 335 9.96 20.04 -11.62
N LEU A 336 9.67 18.80 -12.01
CA LEU A 336 10.20 17.59 -11.41
C LEU A 336 11.03 16.81 -12.43
N LEU A 337 12.22 16.37 -12.02
CA LEU A 337 13.03 15.45 -12.82
C LEU A 337 12.91 14.03 -12.29
N LEU A 338 12.36 13.11 -13.08
CA LEU A 338 12.25 11.68 -12.78
C LEU A 338 13.40 10.91 -13.45
N VAL A 339 14.27 10.31 -12.66
CA VAL A 339 15.44 9.54 -13.09
C VAL A 339 15.24 8.08 -12.72
N ASP A 340 15.09 7.21 -13.70
CA ASP A 340 14.95 5.76 -13.50
C ASP A 340 15.43 5.10 -14.80
N ASP A 341 16.10 3.95 -14.78
CA ASP A 341 16.57 3.28 -16.00
C ASP A 341 15.47 2.47 -16.70
N SER A 342 14.45 2.09 -15.95
CA SER A 342 13.27 1.40 -16.44
C SER A 342 12.27 2.35 -17.09
N ALA A 343 12.11 2.20 -18.41
CA ALA A 343 11.06 2.89 -19.15
C ALA A 343 9.66 2.61 -18.57
N PHE A 344 9.45 1.43 -18.00
CA PHE A 344 8.21 1.05 -17.34
C PHE A 344 7.90 1.94 -16.13
N PHE A 345 8.85 2.10 -15.19
CA PHE A 345 8.63 2.93 -14.01
C PHE A 345 8.48 4.41 -14.37
N ARG A 346 9.25 4.90 -15.36
CA ARG A 346 9.07 6.27 -15.87
C ARG A 346 7.67 6.48 -16.44
N ASN A 347 7.18 5.58 -17.27
CA ASN A 347 5.84 5.68 -17.87
C ASN A 347 4.72 5.49 -16.84
N MET A 348 4.94 4.70 -15.79
CA MET A 348 3.98 4.48 -14.71
C MET A 348 3.88 5.69 -13.78
N LEU A 349 5.01 6.31 -13.41
CA LEU A 349 5.06 7.39 -12.42
C LEU A 349 4.84 8.78 -13.03
N SER A 350 5.24 9.01 -14.29
CA SER A 350 5.07 10.33 -14.92
C SER A 350 3.63 10.82 -14.91
N PRO A 351 2.61 10.02 -15.28
CA PRO A 351 1.22 10.46 -15.23
C PRO A 351 0.74 10.76 -13.80
N VAL A 352 1.16 9.97 -12.81
CA VAL A 352 0.80 10.17 -11.40
C VAL A 352 1.38 11.48 -10.88
N LEU A 353 2.64 11.78 -11.20
CA LEU A 353 3.30 13.01 -10.81
C LEU A 353 2.73 14.22 -11.56
N SER A 354 2.39 14.07 -12.85
CA SER A 354 1.71 15.13 -13.60
C SER A 354 0.30 15.42 -13.06
N ALA A 355 -0.45 14.39 -12.68
CA ALA A 355 -1.74 14.53 -12.01
C ALA A 355 -1.62 15.27 -10.68
N ALA A 356 -0.58 14.96 -9.89
CA ALA A 356 -0.25 15.66 -8.65
C ALA A 356 0.22 17.12 -8.84
N GLY A 357 0.26 17.63 -10.08
CA GLY A 357 0.51 19.04 -10.39
C GLY A 357 1.94 19.39 -10.78
N TYR A 358 2.81 18.38 -11.02
CA TYR A 358 4.19 18.60 -11.44
C TYR A 358 4.35 18.63 -12.97
N ASP A 359 5.22 19.49 -13.48
CA ASP A 359 5.75 19.41 -14.84
C ASP A 359 6.92 18.42 -14.86
N VAL A 360 6.66 17.21 -15.36
CA VAL A 360 7.56 16.06 -15.22
C VAL A 360 8.46 15.91 -16.45
N ILE A 361 9.76 15.94 -16.22
CA ILE A 361 10.78 15.62 -17.22
C ILE A 361 11.46 14.32 -16.80
N THR A 362 11.76 13.46 -17.75
CA THR A 362 12.35 12.14 -17.47
C THR A 362 13.78 12.05 -17.97
N ALA A 363 14.64 11.34 -17.23
CA ALA A 363 15.96 10.92 -17.66
C ALA A 363 16.11 9.41 -17.48
N ILE A 364 16.78 8.74 -18.42
CA ILE A 364 16.97 7.29 -18.41
C ILE A 364 18.16 6.84 -17.56
N ASP A 365 19.05 7.76 -17.21
CA ASP A 365 20.19 7.48 -16.36
C ASP A 365 20.69 8.77 -15.69
N PRO A 366 21.57 8.66 -14.68
CA PRO A 366 22.11 9.82 -14.01
C PRO A 366 23.00 10.73 -14.89
N ILE A 367 23.56 10.22 -16.00
CA ILE A 367 24.41 11.00 -16.90
C ILE A 367 23.54 11.97 -17.71
N GLU A 368 22.42 11.48 -18.24
CA GLU A 368 21.40 12.28 -18.89
C GLU A 368 20.80 13.29 -17.91
N ALA A 369 20.47 12.86 -16.68
CA ALA A 369 19.94 13.73 -15.64
C ALA A 369 20.89 14.90 -15.35
N LEU A 370 22.19 14.63 -15.14
CA LEU A 370 23.21 15.67 -14.93
C LEU A 370 23.34 16.62 -16.13
N LYS A 371 23.18 16.11 -17.36
CA LYS A 371 23.23 16.95 -18.57
C LYS A 371 22.03 17.91 -18.63
N ILE A 372 20.83 17.44 -18.29
CA ILE A 372 19.61 18.24 -18.22
C ILE A 372 19.77 19.31 -17.12
N LEU A 373 20.11 18.90 -15.90
CA LEU A 373 20.26 19.78 -14.74
C LEU A 373 21.33 20.86 -14.96
N ARG A 374 22.48 20.52 -15.55
CA ARG A 374 23.53 21.53 -15.83
C ARG A 374 23.19 22.48 -16.97
N GLY A 375 22.30 22.07 -17.88
CA GLY A 375 21.76 22.94 -18.92
C GLY A 375 20.82 24.00 -18.34
N GLU A 376 20.02 23.64 -17.34
CA GLU A 376 19.01 24.48 -16.71
C GLU A 376 18.99 24.35 -15.16
N PRO A 377 20.03 24.83 -14.44
CA PRO A 377 20.24 24.50 -13.03
C PRO A 377 19.19 25.05 -12.06
N ASP A 378 18.53 26.16 -12.41
CA ASP A 378 17.52 26.82 -11.56
C ASP A 378 16.08 26.47 -11.98
N ALA A 379 15.93 25.45 -12.83
CA ALA A 379 14.70 25.21 -13.55
C ALA A 379 13.93 23.97 -13.06
N PHE A 380 14.47 23.28 -12.06
CA PHE A 380 13.86 22.15 -11.40
C PHE A 380 13.68 22.46 -9.91
N ASP A 381 12.56 22.04 -9.36
CA ASP A 381 12.25 22.21 -7.94
C ASP A 381 12.58 20.95 -7.13
N ILE A 382 12.57 19.76 -7.76
CA ILE A 382 12.84 18.48 -7.09
C ILE A 382 13.28 17.39 -8.06
N ILE A 383 14.08 16.44 -7.58
CA ILE A 383 14.49 15.23 -8.30
C ILE A 383 13.88 14.01 -7.61
N VAL A 384 13.35 13.09 -8.41
CA VAL A 384 12.98 11.74 -7.99
C VAL A 384 13.92 10.78 -8.70
N SER A 385 14.70 10.00 -7.96
CA SER A 385 15.70 9.11 -8.55
C SER A 385 15.56 7.70 -8.04
N ASP A 386 15.57 6.73 -8.95
CA ASP A 386 15.88 5.35 -8.60
C ASP A 386 17.27 5.25 -7.95
N ILE A 387 17.44 4.22 -7.14
CA ILE A 387 18.71 3.82 -6.55
C ILE A 387 19.43 2.82 -7.45
N GLU A 388 18.72 1.84 -7.99
CA GLU A 388 19.30 0.69 -8.66
C GLU A 388 19.43 0.92 -10.17
N MET A 389 20.38 1.78 -10.56
CA MET A 389 20.64 2.08 -11.97
C MET A 389 22.02 1.55 -12.42
N PRO A 390 22.17 1.15 -13.71
CA PRO A 390 23.42 0.69 -14.26
C PRO A 390 24.46 1.81 -14.38
N ASN A 391 25.74 1.44 -14.27
CA ASN A 391 26.92 2.32 -14.33
C ASN A 391 27.08 3.29 -13.15
N MET A 392 26.04 4.06 -12.85
CA MET A 392 25.99 5.01 -11.73
C MET A 392 24.69 4.80 -10.97
N ASN A 393 24.80 4.39 -9.71
CA ASN A 393 23.63 4.17 -8.86
C ASN A 393 23.12 5.50 -8.27
N GLY A 394 21.90 5.50 -7.71
CA GLY A 394 21.28 6.71 -7.16
C GLY A 394 22.06 7.33 -5.99
N PHE A 395 22.80 6.53 -5.20
CA PHE A 395 23.66 7.07 -4.15
C PHE A 395 24.81 7.89 -4.75
N GLU A 396 25.53 7.35 -5.74
CA GLU A 396 26.61 8.05 -6.44
C GLU A 396 26.10 9.29 -7.17
N PHE A 397 24.87 9.24 -7.68
CA PHE A 397 24.20 10.39 -8.27
C PHE A 397 23.95 11.50 -7.24
N ALA A 398 23.32 11.19 -6.10
CA ALA A 398 23.09 12.15 -5.02
C ALA A 398 24.41 12.76 -4.51
N GLU A 399 25.45 11.95 -4.36
CA GLU A 399 26.80 12.41 -3.99
C GLU A 399 27.41 13.38 -5.00
N THR A 400 27.12 13.16 -6.29
CA THR A 400 27.59 14.02 -7.38
C THR A 400 26.86 15.36 -7.37
N LEU A 401 25.55 15.36 -7.12
CA LEU A 401 24.74 16.57 -6.99
C LEU A 401 25.21 17.43 -5.80
N ASN A 402 25.47 16.80 -4.65
CA ASN A 402 25.95 17.48 -3.44
C ASN A 402 27.33 18.14 -3.59
N LYS A 403 28.18 17.62 -4.49
CA LYS A 403 29.49 18.21 -4.79
C LYS A 403 29.40 19.36 -5.81
N ASP A 404 28.26 19.54 -6.47
CA ASP A 404 28.03 20.58 -7.46
C ASP A 404 27.42 21.83 -6.81
N ASN A 405 28.16 22.94 -6.80
CA ASN A 405 27.77 24.17 -6.10
C ASN A 405 26.41 24.75 -6.53
N LYS A 406 25.91 24.39 -7.72
CA LYS A 406 24.63 24.87 -8.23
C LYS A 406 23.47 23.90 -7.99
N LEU A 407 23.75 22.62 -7.74
CA LEU A 407 22.74 21.57 -7.64
C LEU A 407 22.63 20.98 -6.24
N LYS A 408 23.57 21.29 -5.34
CA LYS A 408 23.61 20.80 -3.95
C LYS A 408 22.38 21.15 -3.10
N ASP A 409 21.65 22.21 -3.48
CA ASP A 409 20.46 22.69 -2.76
C ASP A 409 19.18 22.15 -3.41
N LEU A 410 19.27 21.41 -4.53
CA LEU A 410 18.12 20.80 -5.20
C LEU A 410 17.75 19.49 -4.48
N PRO A 411 16.56 19.40 -3.85
CA PRO A 411 16.17 18.20 -3.13
C PRO A 411 16.06 16.99 -4.05
N ILE A 412 16.52 15.84 -3.54
CA ILE A 412 16.42 14.56 -4.22
C ILE A 412 15.74 13.52 -3.32
N VAL A 413 14.68 12.90 -3.84
CA VAL A 413 13.93 11.81 -3.19
C VAL A 413 14.30 10.49 -3.85
N ALA A 414 14.62 9.49 -3.04
CA ALA A 414 14.99 8.16 -3.51
C ALA A 414 13.75 7.30 -3.78
N LEU A 415 13.72 6.65 -4.94
CA LEU A 415 12.85 5.53 -5.24
C LEU A 415 13.60 4.23 -5.06
N SER A 416 13.02 3.30 -4.30
CA SER A 416 13.64 2.01 -4.05
C SER A 416 12.69 0.86 -4.35
N SER A 417 13.23 -0.21 -4.96
CA SER A 417 12.57 -1.50 -5.06
C SER A 417 12.41 -2.16 -3.68
N HIS A 418 13.31 -1.85 -2.71
CA HIS A 418 13.34 -2.45 -1.37
C HIS A 418 13.70 -1.43 -0.29
N ILE A 419 12.77 -1.17 0.63
CA ILE A 419 13.04 -0.32 1.78
C ILE A 419 13.65 -1.17 2.91
N SER A 420 14.91 -0.87 3.27
CA SER A 420 15.53 -1.38 4.49
C SER A 420 15.99 -0.24 5.39
N PRO A 421 15.99 -0.40 6.73
CA PRO A 421 16.50 0.63 7.65
C PRO A 421 17.94 1.04 7.35
N GLY A 422 18.78 0.09 6.88
CA GLY A 422 20.15 0.36 6.47
C GLY A 422 20.25 1.21 5.20
N ALA A 423 19.38 0.98 4.21
CA ALA A 423 19.34 1.77 2.99
C ALA A 423 18.84 3.20 3.25
N ILE A 424 17.82 3.38 4.10
CA ILE A 424 17.31 4.71 4.49
C ILE A 424 18.41 5.52 5.20
N LYS A 425 19.09 4.90 6.18
CA LYS A 425 20.15 5.57 6.94
C LYS A 425 21.29 6.00 6.03
N ARG A 426 21.77 5.08 5.18
CA ARG A 426 22.81 5.39 4.19
C ARG A 426 22.37 6.51 3.26
N GLY A 427 21.16 6.45 2.75
CA GLY A 427 20.61 7.45 1.86
C GLY A 427 20.58 8.88 2.40
N ARG A 428 20.14 9.05 3.66
CA ARG A 428 20.20 10.35 4.34
C ARG A 428 21.63 10.85 4.52
N GLU A 429 22.60 9.97 4.74
CA GLU A 429 24.03 10.34 4.82
C GLU A 429 24.58 10.79 3.45
N VAL A 430 24.05 10.27 2.35
CA VAL A 430 24.50 10.59 0.98
C VAL A 430 23.80 11.82 0.40
N GLY A 431 22.70 12.27 1.01
CA GLY A 431 22.00 13.52 0.68
C GLY A 431 20.59 13.39 0.14
N PHE A 432 19.98 12.21 0.20
CA PHE A 432 18.57 12.07 -0.09
C PHE A 432 17.73 12.69 1.02
N TYR A 433 16.70 13.43 0.62
CA TYR A 433 15.75 14.04 1.53
C TYR A 433 14.84 12.98 2.15
N ASP A 434 14.31 12.09 1.30
CA ASP A 434 13.44 11.00 1.73
C ASP A 434 13.58 9.74 0.87
N TYR A 435 13.00 8.63 1.34
CA TYR A 435 13.04 7.30 0.74
C TYR A 435 11.63 6.74 0.55
N VAL A 436 11.29 6.44 -0.69
CA VAL A 436 9.96 5.94 -1.04
C VAL A 436 10.07 4.65 -1.83
N ALA A 437 9.15 3.71 -1.60
CA ALA A 437 9.07 2.50 -2.41
C ALA A 437 8.55 2.84 -3.82
N LYS A 438 9.13 2.24 -4.86
CA LYS A 438 8.74 2.47 -6.27
C LYS A 438 7.25 2.29 -6.56
N PHE A 439 6.54 1.52 -5.72
CA PHE A 439 5.12 1.22 -5.88
C PHE A 439 4.20 1.97 -4.89
N ASP A 440 4.76 2.71 -3.94
CA ASP A 440 4.02 3.49 -2.95
C ASP A 440 3.78 4.92 -3.45
N ARG A 441 2.66 5.10 -4.16
CA ARG A 441 2.32 6.37 -4.83
C ARG A 441 1.89 7.45 -3.86
N GLU A 442 1.05 7.08 -2.90
CA GLU A 442 0.60 8.00 -1.86
C GLU A 442 1.79 8.45 -1.02
N GLY A 443 2.69 7.52 -0.67
CA GLY A 443 3.97 7.82 -0.03
C GLY A 443 4.84 8.75 -0.88
N LEU A 444 4.93 8.54 -2.20
CA LEU A 444 5.71 9.39 -3.09
C LEU A 444 5.17 10.82 -3.16
N VAL A 445 3.87 10.98 -3.38
CA VAL A 445 3.25 12.30 -3.45
C VAL A 445 3.36 13.03 -2.12
N THR A 446 3.14 12.33 -1.00
CA THR A 446 3.27 12.88 0.34
C THR A 446 4.71 13.35 0.60
N ALA A 447 5.70 12.49 0.32
CA ALA A 447 7.11 12.83 0.49
C ALA A 447 7.52 14.04 -0.35
N LEU A 448 7.03 14.15 -1.60
CA LEU A 448 7.30 15.30 -2.47
C LEU A 448 6.68 16.59 -1.95
N GLN A 449 5.47 16.53 -1.41
CA GLN A 449 4.81 17.69 -0.81
C GLN A 449 5.55 18.15 0.45
N GLU A 450 5.85 17.24 1.38
CA GLU A 450 6.59 17.55 2.61
C GLU A 450 7.98 18.14 2.32
N THR A 451 8.69 17.57 1.33
CA THR A 451 10.00 18.05 0.91
C THR A 451 9.95 19.49 0.41
N LEU A 452 8.97 19.81 -0.44
CA LEU A 452 8.83 21.14 -1.03
C LEU A 452 8.26 22.18 -0.05
N GLU A 453 7.44 21.77 0.92
CA GLU A 453 6.95 22.66 1.99
C GLU A 453 8.07 23.05 2.95
N THR A 454 8.94 22.12 3.32
CA THR A 454 10.04 22.37 4.25
C THR A 454 11.11 23.30 3.67
N GLU A 455 11.34 23.25 2.36
CA GLU A 455 12.18 24.22 1.62
C GLU A 455 11.55 25.62 1.59
N GLY A 456 10.22 25.70 1.50
CA GLY A 456 9.48 26.97 1.47
C GLY A 456 9.47 27.74 2.79
N GLU A 457 9.58 27.04 3.94
CA GLU A 457 9.68 27.67 5.26
C GLU A 457 11.10 28.14 5.63
N ALA A 458 12.12 27.65 4.93
CA ALA A 458 13.53 27.98 5.17
C ALA A 458 14.06 29.18 4.35
N ALA A 459 13.25 29.71 3.42
CA ALA A 459 13.62 30.75 2.44
C ALA A 459 13.25 32.19 2.86
#